data_AF-A0A2G9XPH0-F1
#
_entry.id   AF-A0A2G9XPH0-F1
#
_cell.length_a   1.000
_cell.length_b   1.000
_cell.length_c   1.000
_cell.angle_alpha   90.00
_cell.angle_beta   90.00
_cell.angle_gamma   90.00
#
_symmetry.space_group_name_H-M   'P 1'
#
loop_
_entity.id
_entity.type
_entity.pdbx_description
1 polymer ?
#
loop_
_entity_poly.entity_id
_entity_poly.type
_entity_poly.pdbx_seq_one_letter_code
_entity_poly.pdbx_strand_id
1 'polypeptide(L)' 'MKNTAGVKFKPGGKVYTFNAGDLPLQKDDQVIVETDSGPAIGTVATEVKAEPIDRLPVNL' A
#
# COMPACT_ATOMS: atom_id res chain seq x y z
N MET A 1 14.21 -1.59 -7.72
CA MET A 1 12.96 -0.80 -7.77
C MET A 1 11.85 -1.66 -7.23
N LYS A 2 10.93 -1.10 -6.45
CA LYS A 2 9.72 -1.77 -5.97
C LYS A 2 8.56 -0.79 -6.08
N ASN A 3 7.43 -1.28 -6.56
CA ASN A 3 6.22 -0.47 -6.66
C ASN A 3 5.52 -0.47 -5.31
N THR A 4 5.20 0.72 -4.81
CA THR A 4 4.55 0.90 -3.51
C THR A 4 3.27 1.70 -3.65
N ALA A 5 2.28 1.38 -2.82
CA ALA A 5 1.04 2.13 -2.70
C ALA A 5 0.71 2.36 -1.23
N GLY A 6 0.18 3.54 -0.92
CA GLY A 6 -0.37 3.85 0.39
C GLY A 6 -1.80 3.32 0.51
N VAL A 7 -2.11 2.60 1.60
CA VAL A 7 -3.44 2.09 1.91
C VAL A 7 -3.90 2.62 3.27
N LYS A 8 -5.17 3.01 3.38
CA LYS A 8 -5.84 3.40 4.62
C LYS A 8 -7.00 2.46 4.92
N PHE A 9 -7.25 2.18 6.19
CA PHE A 9 -8.33 1.28 6.62
C PHE A 9 -9.57 2.00 7.16
N LYS A 10 -9.47 3.31 7.41
CA LYS A 10 -10.56 4.15 7.92
C LYS A 10 -10.47 5.57 7.34
N PRO A 11 -11.58 6.31 7.20
CA PRO A 11 -11.57 7.73 6.84
C PRO A 11 -10.71 8.54 7.82
N GLY A 12 -9.79 9.37 7.30
CA GLY A 12 -8.87 10.16 8.12
C GLY A 12 -7.80 9.34 8.90
N GLY A 13 -7.75 8.03 8.70
CA GLY A 13 -6.77 7.16 9.34
C GLY A 13 -5.36 7.30 8.78
N LYS A 14 -4.39 6.67 9.44
CA LYS A 14 -3.00 6.58 8.97
C LYS A 14 -2.93 5.85 7.62
N VAL A 15 -2.08 6.36 6.74
CA VAL A 15 -1.72 5.70 5.47
C VAL A 15 -0.50 4.82 5.72
N TYR A 16 -0.61 3.55 5.35
CA TYR A 16 0.46 2.56 5.46
C TYR A 16 0.96 2.20 4.06
N THR A 17 2.27 2.05 3.92
CA THR A 17 2.88 1.68 2.63
C THR A 17 2.85 0.17 2.46
N PHE A 18 2.41 -0.29 1.30
CA PHE A 18 2.39 -1.69 0.90
C PHE A 18 3.12 -1.87 -0.44
N ASN A 19 3.61 -3.09 -0.68
CA ASN A 19 4.07 -3.50 -2.00
C ASN A 19 2.87 -3.64 -2.95
N ALA A 20 2.87 -2.88 -4.04
CA ALA A 20 1.81 -2.91 -5.06
C ALA A 20 2.08 -3.94 -6.17
N GLY A 21 3.30 -4.51 -6.24
CA GLY A 21 3.70 -5.39 -7.35
C GLY A 21 3.47 -4.71 -8.70
N ASP A 22 2.85 -5.43 -9.64
CA ASP A 22 2.51 -4.91 -10.97
C ASP A 22 1.03 -4.53 -11.11
N LEU A 23 0.31 -4.39 -9.98
CA LEU A 23 -1.11 -4.09 -9.99
C LEU A 23 -1.37 -2.65 -10.44
N PRO A 24 -2.29 -2.41 -11.39
CA PRO A 24 -2.63 -1.07 -11.88
C PRO A 24 -3.58 -0.34 -10.92
N LEU A 25 -3.21 -0.26 -9.64
CA LEU A 25 -4.03 0.32 -8.59
C LEU A 25 -4.23 1.82 -8.77
N GLN A 26 -5.47 2.27 -8.58
CA GLN A 26 -5.85 3.67 -8.60
C GLN A 26 -6.29 4.12 -7.22
N LYS A 27 -6.25 5.44 -7.00
CA LYS A 27 -6.77 6.03 -5.77
C LYS A 27 -8.24 5.67 -5.62
N ASP A 28 -8.63 5.39 -4.37
CA ASP A 28 -9.96 4.98 -3.95
C ASP A 28 -10.38 3.54 -4.36
N ASP A 29 -9.50 2.77 -5.02
CA ASP A 29 -9.69 1.33 -5.18
C ASP A 29 -9.75 0.63 -3.81
N GLN A 30 -10.66 -0.35 -3.69
CA GLN A 30 -10.67 -1.27 -2.56
C GLN A 30 -9.71 -2.42 -2.80
N VAL A 31 -8.87 -2.70 -1.80
CA VAL A 31 -7.84 -3.74 -1.86
C VAL A 31 -7.90 -4.60 -0.61
N ILE A 32 -7.51 -5.87 -0.76
CA ILE A 32 -7.20 -6.74 0.37
C ILE A 32 -5.68 -6.78 0.50
N VAL A 33 -5.17 -6.51 1.70
CA VAL A 33 -3.74 -6.56 2.02
C VAL A 33 -3.50 -7.48 3.19
N GLU A 34 -2.34 -8.16 3.18
CA GLU A 34 -1.88 -8.93 4.34
C GLU A 34 -1.37 -7.97 5.43
N THR A 35 -1.83 -8.19 6.66
CA THR A 35 -1.37 -7.45 7.84
C THR A 35 -0.98 -8.42 8.95
N ASP A 36 -0.32 -7.94 10.00
CA ASP A 36 0.06 -8.77 11.15
C ASP A 36 -1.16 -9.42 11.85
N SER A 37 -2.36 -8.88 11.66
CA SER A 37 -3.62 -9.42 12.20
C SER A 37 -4.39 -10.28 11.18
N GLY A 38 -3.76 -10.63 10.05
CA GLY A 38 -4.35 -11.32 8.92
C GLY A 38 -4.81 -10.37 7.80
N PRO A 39 -5.52 -10.90 6.79
CA PRO A 39 -5.99 -10.12 5.65
C PRO A 39 -6.97 -9.03 6.08
N ALA A 40 -6.83 -7.83 5.53
CA ALA A 40 -7.71 -6.70 5.80
C ALA A 40 -8.10 -5.96 4.51
N ILE A 41 -9.35 -5.48 4.47
CA ILE A 41 -9.82 -4.60 3.38
C ILE A 41 -9.42 -3.16 3.69
N GLY A 42 -8.77 -2.52 2.75
CA GLY A 42 -8.41 -1.10 2.81
C GLY A 42 -8.74 -0.38 1.51
N THR A 43 -8.44 0.91 1.49
CA THR A 43 -8.61 1.79 0.34
C THR A 43 -7.27 2.39 -0.06
N VAL A 44 -6.95 2.35 -1.34
CA VAL A 44 -5.76 2.97 -1.90
C VAL A 44 -5.85 4.48 -1.71
N ALA A 45 -4.88 5.05 -0.98
CA ALA A 45 -4.83 6.45 -0.60
C ALA A 45 -3.84 7.27 -1.43
N THR A 46 -2.85 6.61 -2.05
CA THR A 46 -1.85 7.24 -2.92
C THR A 46 -1.70 6.48 -4.22
N GLU A 47 -1.26 7.17 -5.27
CA GLU A 47 -0.84 6.51 -6.51
C GLU A 47 0.33 5.55 -6.28
N VAL A 48 0.45 4.57 -7.19
CA VAL A 48 1.58 3.64 -7.21
C VAL A 48 2.86 4.39 -7.57
N LYS A 49 3.92 4.21 -6.79
CA LYS A 49 5.23 4.82 -7.04
C LYS A 49 6.32 3.75 -7.11
N ALA A 50 7.22 3.88 -8.07
CA ALA A 50 8.39 3.03 -8.17
C ALA A 50 9.55 3.64 -7.37
N GLU A 51 9.97 2.97 -6.30
CA GLU A 51 11.03 3.46 -5.42
C GLU A 51 12.26 2.52 -5.37
N PRO A 52 13.47 3.07 -5.17
CA PRO A 52 14.67 2.30 -4.87
C PRO A 52 14.53 1.52 -3.55
N ILE A 53 15.03 0.28 -3.51
CA ILE A 53 14.84 -0.63 -2.36
C ILE A 53 15.53 -0.11 -1.10
N ASP A 54 16.66 0.58 -1.26
CA ASP A 54 17.45 1.20 -0.19
C ASP A 54 16.73 2.37 0.51
N ARG A 55 15.67 2.92 -0.11
CA ARG A 55 14.85 3.98 0.48
C ARG A 55 13.59 3.48 1.17
N LEU A 56 13.30 2.18 1.09
CA LEU A 56 12.10 1.58 1.65
C LEU A 56 12.34 1.13 3.09
N PRO A 57 11.29 1.12 3.93
CA PRO A 57 11.35 0.48 5.23
C PRO A 57 11.77 -1.00 5.12
N VAL A 58 12.59 -1.47 6.07
CA VAL A 58 13.13 -2.85 6.07
C VAL A 58 12.03 -3.92 6.13
N ASN A 59 10.85 -3.56 6.66
CA ASN A 59 9.71 -4.46 6.83
C ASN A 59 8.71 -4.45 5.65
N LEU A 60 9.13 -4.00 4.47
CA LEU A 60 8.28 -3.88 3.28
C LEU A 60 8.55 -4.96 2.23
#